data_AF-A0A831LR86-F1
#
_entry.id   AF-A0A831LR86-F1
#
_cell.length_a   1.000
_cell.length_b   1.000
_cell.length_c   1.000
_cell.angle_alpha   90.00
_cell.angle_beta   90.00
_cell.angle_gamma   90.00
#
_symmetry.space_group_name_H-M   'P 1'
#
loop_
_entity.id
_entity.type
_entity.pdbx_description
1 polymer ?
#
loop_
_entity_poly.entity_id
_entity_poly.type
_entity_poly.pdbx_seq_one_letter_code
_entity_poly.pdbx_strand_id
1 'polypeptide(L)'
;GDIPEAEQKSVYVGGVSSAGAHGIISTEPAYPPFLWVHAKNVAAGMGAAHADIAKEALVDWDPEYIFIDVATIEIDNNGAIGELKSDPALTGLSAAKNGNVYGVLPYNFYNINYETVLADAYFIGKTLYPERFEDVDPAQKADEIFAFFIGKPNFGDLNGQYSDLGFTQISV
;
A
#
# COMPACT_ATOMS: atom_id res chain seq x y z
N GLY A 1 -4.54 3.19 -18.41
CA GLY A 1 -5.21 4.43 -18.83
C GLY A 1 -4.16 5.48 -19.04
N ASP A 2 -4.47 6.53 -19.80
CA ASP A 2 -3.51 7.58 -20.10
C ASP A 2 -3.41 8.54 -18.90
N ILE A 3 -2.50 8.26 -17.96
CA ILE A 3 -2.01 9.25 -16.99
C ILE A 3 -0.64 9.71 -17.51
N PRO A 4 -0.52 10.95 -18.02
CA PRO A 4 0.75 11.49 -18.47
C PRO A 4 1.81 11.34 -17.38
N GLU A 5 3.05 11.03 -17.76
CA GLU A 5 4.13 10.80 -16.78
C GLU A 5 4.29 11.95 -15.78
N ALA A 6 4.08 13.20 -16.24
CA ALA A 6 4.14 14.40 -15.40
C ALA A 6 3.00 14.51 -14.36
N GLU A 7 1.92 13.76 -14.53
CA GLU A 7 0.76 13.73 -13.62
C GLU A 7 0.79 12.52 -12.68
N GLN A 8 1.71 11.56 -12.92
CA GLN A 8 1.82 10.36 -12.09
C GLN A 8 2.34 10.71 -10.70
N LYS A 9 1.65 10.23 -9.67
CA LYS A 9 2.05 10.44 -8.27
C LYS A 9 3.25 9.57 -7.91
N SER A 10 4.23 10.16 -7.22
CA SER A 10 5.34 9.42 -6.63
C SER A 10 4.85 8.62 -5.42
N VAL A 11 5.03 7.30 -5.46
CA VAL A 11 4.49 6.40 -4.43
C VAL A 11 5.53 5.38 -3.97
N TYR A 12 5.31 4.86 -2.76
CA TYR A 12 6.05 3.73 -2.21
C TYR A 12 5.09 2.78 -1.49
N VAL A 13 5.37 1.47 -1.53
CA VAL A 13 4.69 0.47 -0.68
C VAL A 13 5.71 -0.11 0.30
N GLY A 14 5.39 -0.10 1.58
CA GLY A 14 6.27 -0.57 2.65
C GLY A 14 5.58 -1.57 3.57
N GLY A 15 6.36 -2.30 4.37
CA GLY A 15 5.83 -3.33 5.26
C GLY A 15 5.38 -4.61 4.54
N VAL A 16 5.71 -4.74 3.25
CA VAL A 16 5.25 -5.85 2.40
C VAL A 16 5.67 -7.17 3.03
N SER A 17 4.72 -8.08 3.22
CA SER A 17 5.04 -9.38 3.80
C SER A 17 5.88 -10.23 2.85
N SER A 18 6.89 -10.95 3.34
CA SER A 18 7.73 -11.85 2.55
C SER A 18 8.29 -12.93 3.47
N ALA A 19 7.67 -14.11 3.50
CA ALA A 19 7.90 -15.14 4.52
C ALA A 19 7.70 -14.64 5.97
N GLY A 20 6.80 -13.68 6.17
CA GLY A 20 6.50 -13.05 7.45
C GLY A 20 6.23 -11.54 7.28
N ALA A 21 5.75 -10.90 8.34
CA ALA A 21 5.56 -9.45 8.40
C ALA A 21 6.90 -8.72 8.57
N HIS A 22 7.02 -7.53 7.97
CA HIS A 22 8.27 -6.75 7.92
C HIS A 22 8.02 -5.26 8.18
N GLY A 23 9.11 -4.52 8.42
CA GLY A 23 9.12 -3.07 8.58
C GLY A 23 9.12 -2.29 7.26
N ILE A 24 9.34 -0.96 7.33
CA ILE A 24 9.15 -0.03 6.21
C ILE A 24 10.04 -0.33 5.01
N ILE A 25 11.21 -0.93 5.23
CA ILE A 25 12.20 -1.19 4.18
C ILE A 25 11.83 -2.37 3.28
N SER A 26 10.86 -3.19 3.69
CA SER A 26 10.35 -4.29 2.89
C SER A 26 9.33 -3.77 1.88
N THR A 27 9.62 -3.92 0.59
CA THR A 27 8.85 -3.34 -0.51
C THR A 27 8.69 -4.31 -1.68
N GLU A 28 7.91 -3.87 -2.67
CA GLU A 28 7.63 -4.60 -3.89
C GLU A 28 7.88 -3.71 -5.13
N PRO A 29 9.06 -3.82 -5.78
CA PRO A 29 9.40 -2.99 -6.94
C PRO A 29 8.41 -3.05 -8.10
N ALA A 30 7.79 -4.23 -8.30
CA ALA A 30 6.83 -4.49 -9.36
C ALA A 30 5.37 -4.55 -8.88
N TYR A 31 5.05 -3.87 -7.77
CA TYR A 31 3.73 -3.93 -7.13
C TYR A 31 2.58 -3.72 -8.14
N PRO A 32 1.80 -4.77 -8.48
CA PRO A 32 0.81 -4.70 -9.55
C PRO A 32 -0.22 -3.56 -9.42
N PRO A 33 -0.74 -3.24 -8.21
CA PRO A 33 -1.67 -2.13 -8.05
C PRO A 33 -1.11 -0.79 -8.55
N PHE A 34 0.16 -0.49 -8.29
CA PHE A 34 0.82 0.73 -8.80
C PHE A 34 0.94 0.75 -10.32
N LEU A 35 1.26 -0.40 -10.92
CA LEU A 35 1.37 -0.52 -12.38
C LEU A 35 0.01 -0.29 -13.06
N TRP A 36 -1.08 -0.80 -12.50
CA TRP A 36 -2.41 -0.69 -13.11
C TRP A 36 -3.00 0.71 -13.01
N VAL A 37 -2.71 1.42 -11.92
CA VAL A 37 -3.17 2.80 -11.70
C VAL A 37 -2.20 3.86 -12.21
N HIS A 38 -1.10 3.48 -12.85
CA HIS A 38 -0.08 4.41 -13.38
C HIS A 38 0.50 5.29 -12.27
N ALA A 39 0.86 4.68 -11.15
CA ALA A 39 1.59 5.34 -10.08
C ALA A 39 3.10 5.12 -10.25
N LYS A 40 3.90 6.16 -9.96
CA LYS A 40 5.35 6.12 -10.09
C LYS A 40 5.97 5.55 -8.82
N ASN A 41 6.14 4.24 -8.79
CA ASN A 41 6.80 3.57 -7.67
C ASN A 41 8.29 3.94 -7.61
N VAL A 42 8.72 4.58 -6.53
CA VAL A 42 10.13 5.02 -6.35
C VAL A 42 11.11 3.83 -6.23
N ALA A 43 10.61 2.66 -5.82
CA ALA A 43 11.39 1.43 -5.74
C ALA A 43 11.37 0.62 -7.05
N ALA A 44 10.74 1.10 -8.11
CA ALA A 44 10.66 0.39 -9.39
C ALA A 44 12.04 0.16 -10.03
N GLY A 45 12.13 -0.83 -10.92
CA GLY A 45 13.32 -1.09 -11.73
C GLY A 45 14.44 -1.88 -11.02
N MET A 46 14.23 -2.32 -9.78
CA MET A 46 15.19 -3.17 -9.06
C MET A 46 15.28 -4.61 -9.59
N GLY A 47 14.37 -5.02 -10.48
CA GLY A 47 14.40 -6.34 -11.12
C GLY A 47 14.03 -7.52 -10.21
N ALA A 48 13.44 -7.24 -9.04
CA ALA A 48 13.00 -8.24 -8.08
C ALA A 48 11.49 -8.13 -7.81
N ALA A 49 10.86 -9.26 -7.47
CA ALA A 49 9.47 -9.28 -7.04
C ALA A 49 9.32 -8.60 -5.69
N HIS A 50 10.13 -9.01 -4.70
CA HIS A 50 10.25 -8.37 -3.38
C HIS A 50 11.68 -7.84 -3.19
N ALA A 51 11.84 -6.76 -2.44
CA ALA A 51 13.14 -6.19 -2.11
C ALA A 51 13.17 -5.59 -0.71
N ASP A 52 14.33 -5.70 -0.06
CA ASP A 52 14.66 -4.89 1.12
C ASP A 52 15.54 -3.73 0.67
N ILE A 53 15.11 -2.50 0.94
CA ILE A 53 15.85 -1.28 0.60
C ILE A 53 16.68 -0.77 1.78
N ALA A 54 17.65 0.10 1.49
CA ALA A 54 18.23 0.93 2.54
C ALA A 54 17.23 2.01 2.96
N LYS A 55 17.17 2.33 4.25
CA LYS A 55 16.29 3.39 4.76
C LYS A 55 16.63 4.75 4.17
N GLU A 56 17.93 5.01 3.99
CA GLU A 56 18.47 6.21 3.36
C GLU A 56 17.95 6.37 1.93
N ALA A 57 17.76 5.27 1.19
CA ALA A 57 17.19 5.34 -0.15
C ALA A 57 15.74 5.84 -0.13
N LEU A 58 14.92 5.41 0.83
CA LEU A 58 13.55 5.91 0.98
C LEU A 58 13.53 7.41 1.32
N VAL A 59 14.45 7.86 2.17
CA VAL A 59 14.62 9.28 2.52
C VAL A 59 15.04 10.09 1.30
N ASP A 60 15.97 9.58 0.49
CA ASP A 60 16.42 10.24 -0.74
C ASP A 60 15.33 10.28 -1.82
N TRP A 61 14.49 9.25 -1.90
CA TRP A 61 13.37 9.19 -2.84
C TRP A 61 12.19 10.09 -2.47
N ASP A 62 11.95 10.28 -1.16
CA ASP A 62 10.92 11.13 -0.57
C ASP A 62 9.56 11.09 -1.31
N PRO A 63 8.86 9.94 -1.31
CA PRO A 63 7.62 9.79 -2.09
C PRO A 63 6.50 10.71 -1.57
N GLU A 64 5.59 11.09 -2.48
CA GLU A 64 4.42 11.91 -2.14
C GLU A 64 3.38 11.13 -1.31
N TYR A 65 3.30 9.81 -1.54
CA TYR A 65 2.39 8.90 -0.86
C TYR A 65 3.11 7.63 -0.43
N ILE A 66 2.76 7.11 0.75
CA ILE A 66 3.22 5.82 1.24
C ILE A 66 1.99 4.94 1.47
N PHE A 67 2.00 3.76 0.88
CA PHE A 67 1.06 2.68 1.16
C PHE A 67 1.73 1.65 2.05
N ILE A 68 1.03 1.16 3.07
CA ILE A 68 1.54 0.23 4.06
C ILE A 68 0.75 -1.06 3.97
N ASP A 69 1.42 -2.17 3.70
CA ASP A 69 0.84 -3.49 3.91
C ASP A 69 0.56 -3.66 5.42
N VAL A 70 -0.73 -3.73 5.76
CA VAL A 70 -1.17 -3.72 7.16
C VAL A 70 -0.82 -4.99 7.92
N ALA A 71 -0.37 -6.07 7.26
CA ALA A 71 0.21 -7.22 7.96
C ALA A 71 1.47 -6.84 8.78
N THR A 72 2.10 -5.69 8.49
CA THR A 72 3.22 -5.16 9.28
C THR A 72 2.92 -5.03 10.78
N ILE A 73 1.64 -4.93 11.19
CA ILE A 73 1.29 -4.82 12.60
C ILE A 73 1.49 -6.12 13.40
N GLU A 74 1.73 -7.24 12.72
CA GLU A 74 1.98 -8.54 13.35
C GLU A 74 3.36 -8.63 14.01
N ILE A 75 4.28 -7.70 13.71
CA ILE A 75 5.58 -7.57 14.39
C ILE A 75 5.55 -6.50 15.48
N ASP A 76 6.55 -6.54 16.36
CA ASP A 76 6.67 -5.62 17.49
C ASP A 76 6.62 -4.14 17.07
N ASN A 77 6.14 -3.30 17.98
CA ASN A 77 6.05 -1.84 17.81
C ASN A 77 5.23 -1.38 16.59
N ASN A 78 4.27 -2.17 16.10
CA ASN A 78 3.44 -1.86 14.92
C ASN A 78 4.23 -1.78 13.59
N GLY A 79 5.39 -2.43 13.51
CA GLY A 79 6.19 -2.54 12.28
C GLY A 79 6.44 -1.20 11.57
N ALA A 80 6.19 -1.17 10.26
CA ALA A 80 6.42 0.00 9.40
C ALA A 80 5.67 1.25 9.89
N ILE A 81 4.47 1.10 10.46
CA ILE A 81 3.70 2.21 11.03
C ILE A 81 4.43 2.79 12.25
N GLY A 82 4.96 1.93 13.11
CA GLY A 82 5.74 2.35 14.27
C GLY A 82 7.04 3.04 13.89
N GLU A 83 7.72 2.53 12.88
CA GLU A 83 8.94 3.12 12.34
C GLU A 83 8.67 4.52 11.78
N LEU A 84 7.61 4.69 10.98
CA LEU A 84 7.19 6.00 10.46
C LEU A 84 6.85 7.00 11.57
N LYS A 85 6.38 6.54 12.74
CA LYS A 85 6.04 7.37 13.91
C LYS A 85 7.22 7.80 14.76
N SER A 86 8.26 6.96 14.82
CA SER A 86 9.27 7.06 15.87
C SER A 86 10.68 7.33 15.33
N ASP A 87 10.95 7.00 14.07
CA ASP A 87 12.25 7.25 13.46
C ASP A 87 12.34 8.70 12.95
N PRO A 88 13.30 9.52 13.44
CA PRO A 88 13.47 10.90 12.99
C PRO A 88 13.72 11.05 11.48
N ALA A 89 14.33 10.05 10.83
CA ALA A 89 14.57 10.09 9.40
C ALA A 89 13.26 9.89 8.61
N LEU A 90 12.37 9.02 9.10
CA LEU A 90 11.12 8.66 8.43
C LEU A 90 9.98 9.64 8.70
N THR A 91 9.89 10.17 9.92
CA THR A 91 8.96 11.26 10.28
C THR A 91 9.23 12.53 9.44
N GLY A 92 10.44 12.65 8.88
CA GLY A 92 10.86 13.74 8.00
C GLY A 92 10.29 13.67 6.57
N LEU A 93 9.78 12.52 6.14
CA LEU A 93 9.27 12.30 4.78
C LEU A 93 8.07 13.20 4.47
N SER A 94 7.98 13.63 3.21
CA SER A 94 6.89 14.44 2.69
C SER A 94 5.53 13.75 2.89
N ALA A 95 5.44 12.45 2.60
CA ALA A 95 4.21 11.68 2.83
C ALA A 95 3.77 11.70 4.31
N ALA A 96 4.69 11.51 5.26
CA ALA A 96 4.38 11.53 6.68
C ALA A 96 3.88 12.93 7.12
N LYS A 97 4.60 13.99 6.74
CA LYS A 97 4.24 15.39 7.08
C LYS A 97 2.89 15.82 6.52
N ASN A 98 2.55 15.35 5.33
CA ASN A 98 1.31 15.72 4.64
C ASN A 98 0.14 14.79 5.00
N GLY A 99 0.37 13.74 5.80
CA GLY A 99 -0.63 12.73 6.13
C GLY A 99 -0.94 11.77 4.98
N ASN A 100 -0.10 11.68 3.95
CA ASN A 100 -0.33 10.82 2.80
C ASN A 100 0.17 9.38 3.03
N VAL A 101 -0.16 8.81 4.19
CA VAL A 101 0.18 7.43 4.55
C VAL A 101 -1.12 6.63 4.66
N TYR A 102 -1.21 5.50 3.96
CA TYR A 102 -2.45 4.74 3.81
C TYR A 102 -2.21 3.24 3.97
N GLY A 103 -3.15 2.53 4.59
CA GLY A 103 -3.09 1.07 4.68
C GLY A 103 -3.68 0.37 3.46
N VAL A 104 -3.00 -0.67 2.98
CA VAL A 104 -3.47 -1.61 1.95
C VAL A 104 -3.52 -3.01 2.53
N LEU A 105 -4.39 -3.87 1.98
CA LEU A 105 -4.61 -5.20 2.55
C LEU A 105 -3.48 -6.15 2.15
N PRO A 106 -3.04 -7.05 3.04
CA PRO A 106 -2.07 -8.08 2.68
C PRO A 106 -2.69 -9.04 1.67
N TYR A 107 -1.93 -9.37 0.62
CA TYR A 107 -2.43 -10.24 -0.45
C TYR A 107 -1.56 -11.48 -0.72
N ASN A 108 -0.40 -11.60 -0.06
CA ASN A 108 0.60 -12.62 -0.38
C ASN A 108 0.83 -13.66 0.75
N PHE A 109 -0.11 -13.78 1.69
CA PHE A 109 -0.09 -14.84 2.69
C PHE A 109 -0.34 -16.19 2.01
N TYR A 110 0.70 -17.03 1.90
CA TYR A 110 0.71 -18.37 1.27
C TYR A 110 0.70 -18.41 -0.27
N ASN A 111 -0.19 -17.68 -0.95
CA ASN A 111 -0.24 -17.49 -2.41
C ASN A 111 -0.77 -16.08 -2.73
N ILE A 112 -0.69 -15.64 -3.99
CA ILE A 112 -1.27 -14.36 -4.43
C ILE A 112 -2.80 -14.45 -4.41
N ASN A 113 -3.43 -13.66 -3.55
CA ASN A 113 -4.87 -13.42 -3.53
C ASN A 113 -5.21 -12.28 -4.52
N TYR A 114 -5.47 -12.65 -5.78
CA TYR A 114 -5.72 -11.69 -6.87
C TYR A 114 -6.90 -10.75 -6.58
N GLU A 115 -7.90 -11.23 -5.85
CA GLU A 115 -9.04 -10.45 -5.37
C GLU A 115 -8.60 -9.26 -4.49
N THR A 116 -7.62 -9.47 -3.60
CA THR A 116 -7.08 -8.40 -2.75
C THR A 116 -6.23 -7.44 -3.56
N VAL A 117 -5.40 -7.94 -4.50
CA VAL A 117 -4.61 -7.09 -5.42
C VAL A 117 -5.51 -6.15 -6.23
N LEU A 118 -6.64 -6.66 -6.72
CA LEU A 118 -7.63 -5.84 -7.44
C LEU A 118 -8.28 -4.81 -6.51
N ALA A 119 -8.68 -5.21 -5.31
CA ALA A 119 -9.27 -4.31 -4.31
C ALA A 119 -8.30 -3.17 -3.94
N ASP A 120 -7.03 -3.49 -3.64
CA ASP A 120 -5.98 -2.52 -3.35
C ASP A 120 -5.81 -1.54 -4.51
N ALA A 121 -5.82 -2.01 -5.76
CA ALA A 121 -5.69 -1.16 -6.93
C ALA A 121 -6.84 -0.13 -7.04
N TYR A 122 -8.08 -0.50 -6.72
CA TYR A 122 -9.18 0.47 -6.69
C TYR A 122 -9.01 1.51 -5.58
N PHE A 123 -8.59 1.07 -4.39
CA PHE A 123 -8.31 1.99 -3.28
C PHE A 123 -7.18 2.97 -3.59
N ILE A 124 -6.05 2.46 -4.11
CA ILE A 124 -4.91 3.28 -4.51
C ILE A 124 -5.31 4.23 -5.63
N GLY A 125 -6.02 3.75 -6.65
CA GLY A 125 -6.51 4.56 -7.75
C GLY A 125 -7.39 5.72 -7.27
N LYS A 126 -8.34 5.43 -6.37
CA LYS A 126 -9.20 6.44 -5.73
C LYS A 126 -8.40 7.45 -4.90
N THR A 127 -7.39 6.98 -4.18
CA THR A 127 -6.53 7.82 -3.33
C THR A 127 -5.69 8.79 -4.16
N LEU A 128 -5.08 8.30 -5.26
CA LEU A 128 -4.18 9.10 -6.09
C LEU A 128 -4.92 9.99 -7.10
N TYR A 129 -6.06 9.52 -7.60
CA TYR A 129 -6.81 10.15 -8.70
C TYR A 129 -8.32 10.20 -8.40
N PRO A 130 -8.77 10.90 -7.34
CA PRO A 130 -10.14 10.82 -6.84
C PRO A 130 -11.23 11.17 -7.86
N GLU A 131 -10.95 12.10 -8.77
CA GLU A 131 -11.83 12.53 -9.87
C GLU A 131 -12.07 11.43 -10.93
N ARG A 132 -11.15 10.47 -11.04
CA ARG A 132 -11.27 9.35 -11.99
C ARG A 132 -12.04 8.16 -11.41
N PHE A 133 -12.29 8.18 -10.11
CA PHE A 133 -12.91 7.11 -9.35
C PHE A 133 -14.10 7.66 -8.54
N GLU A 134 -14.77 8.72 -9.01
CA GLU A 134 -15.87 9.39 -8.28
C GLU A 134 -17.00 8.43 -7.88
N ASP A 135 -17.26 7.43 -8.71
CA ASP A 135 -18.27 6.39 -8.54
C ASP A 135 -17.79 5.17 -7.73
N VAL A 136 -16.54 5.17 -7.26
CA VAL A 136 -15.95 4.04 -6.52
C VAL A 136 -15.88 4.35 -5.03
N ASP A 137 -16.63 3.56 -4.26
CA ASP A 137 -16.37 3.30 -2.85
C ASP A 137 -15.42 2.09 -2.73
N PRO A 138 -14.18 2.25 -2.22
CA PRO A 138 -13.20 1.16 -2.17
C PRO A 138 -13.64 -0.07 -1.35
N ALA A 139 -14.33 0.13 -0.22
CA ALA A 139 -14.78 -0.96 0.63
C ALA A 139 -15.89 -1.77 -0.03
N GLN A 140 -16.88 -1.07 -0.61
CA GLN A 140 -17.94 -1.73 -1.38
C GLN A 140 -17.36 -2.44 -2.61
N LYS A 141 -16.42 -1.80 -3.33
CA LYS A 141 -15.78 -2.40 -4.49
C LYS A 141 -14.99 -3.66 -4.14
N ALA A 142 -14.30 -3.66 -3.00
CA ALA A 142 -13.64 -4.86 -2.49
C ALA A 142 -14.63 -5.99 -2.22
N ASP A 143 -15.75 -5.70 -1.56
CA ASP A 143 -16.79 -6.70 -1.33
C ASP A 143 -17.41 -7.26 -2.62
N GLU A 144 -17.61 -6.43 -3.64
CA GLU A 144 -18.02 -6.88 -4.98
C GLU A 144 -17.01 -7.84 -5.61
N ILE A 145 -15.71 -7.51 -5.51
CA ILE A 145 -14.62 -8.34 -6.03
C ILE A 145 -14.56 -9.67 -5.25
N PHE A 146 -14.56 -9.63 -3.91
CA PHE A 146 -14.59 -10.84 -3.08
C PHE A 146 -15.82 -11.71 -3.40
N ALA A 147 -17.00 -11.11 -3.52
CA ALA A 147 -18.20 -11.86 -3.87
C ALA A 147 -18.09 -12.56 -5.22
N PHE A 148 -17.43 -11.94 -6.20
CA PHE A 148 -17.19 -12.54 -7.50
C PHE A 148 -16.21 -13.72 -7.45
N PHE A 149 -15.09 -13.60 -6.73
CA PHE A 149 -14.03 -14.61 -6.70
C PHE A 149 -14.32 -15.75 -5.71
N ILE A 150 -14.83 -15.42 -4.52
CA ILE A 150 -14.96 -16.36 -3.39
C ILE A 150 -16.42 -16.52 -2.91
N GLY A 151 -17.38 -15.94 -3.63
CA GLY A 151 -18.82 -16.20 -3.44
C GLY A 151 -19.49 -15.42 -2.30
N LYS A 152 -18.75 -14.57 -1.57
CA LYS A 152 -19.29 -13.69 -0.52
C LYS A 152 -18.46 -12.40 -0.36
N PRO A 153 -19.05 -11.30 0.14
CA PRO A 153 -18.29 -10.17 0.66
C PRO A 153 -17.35 -10.62 1.79
N ASN A 154 -16.20 -9.99 1.92
CA ASN A 154 -15.15 -10.38 2.87
C ASN A 154 -14.24 -9.22 3.30
N PHE A 155 -14.47 -7.98 2.82
CA PHE A 155 -13.61 -6.84 3.14
C PHE A 155 -13.57 -6.56 4.64
N GLY A 156 -14.74 -6.47 5.30
CA GLY A 156 -14.81 -6.20 6.74
C GLY A 156 -14.14 -7.27 7.59
N ASP A 157 -14.39 -8.55 7.29
CA ASP A 157 -13.78 -9.69 8.01
C ASP A 157 -12.25 -9.73 7.84
N LEU A 158 -11.75 -9.42 6.64
CA LEU A 158 -10.33 -9.35 6.37
C LEU A 158 -9.68 -8.14 7.04
N ASN A 159 -10.26 -6.95 6.88
CA ASN A 159 -9.72 -5.72 7.45
C ASN A 159 -9.71 -5.75 8.99
N GLY A 160 -10.73 -6.34 9.60
CA GLY A 160 -10.83 -6.52 11.05
C GLY A 160 -9.72 -7.38 11.66
N GLN A 161 -9.08 -8.25 10.87
CA GLN A 161 -7.89 -8.99 11.32
C GLN A 161 -6.66 -8.08 11.49
N TYR A 162 -6.67 -6.92 10.82
CA TYR A 162 -5.57 -5.97 10.79
C TYR A 162 -5.94 -4.62 11.44
N SER A 163 -6.75 -4.67 12.50
CA SER A 163 -7.19 -3.50 13.28
C SER A 163 -7.91 -2.43 12.44
N ASP A 164 -8.60 -2.85 11.38
CA ASP A 164 -9.33 -1.98 10.45
C ASP A 164 -8.45 -0.90 9.76
N LEU A 165 -7.15 -1.15 9.64
CA LEU A 165 -6.19 -0.19 9.07
C LEU A 165 -6.15 -0.19 7.54
N GLY A 166 -6.71 -1.22 6.89
CA GLY A 166 -6.85 -1.30 5.45
C GLY A 166 -7.79 -0.23 4.91
N PHE A 167 -7.45 0.30 3.74
CA PHE A 167 -8.17 1.35 3.01
C PHE A 167 -8.42 2.63 3.82
N THR A 168 -7.50 2.90 4.74
CA THR A 168 -7.61 4.01 5.69
C THR A 168 -6.34 4.84 5.68
N GLN A 169 -6.47 6.15 5.86
CA GLN A 169 -5.36 7.05 6.12
C GLN A 169 -4.81 6.78 7.53
N ILE A 170 -3.52 6.49 7.63
CA ILE A 170 -2.84 6.15 8.88
C ILE A 170 -2.11 7.39 9.39
N SER A 171 -2.52 7.88 10.56
CA SER A 171 -1.77 8.92 11.25
C SER A 171 -0.45 8.35 11.76
N VAL A 172 0.66 8.85 11.22
CA VAL A 172 2.04 8.55 11.62
C VAL A 172 2.77 9.80 12.10
#